data_AF-A0A0C3DH12-F1
#
_entry.id   AF-A0A0C3DH12-F1
#
_cell.length_a   1.000
_cell.length_b   1.000
_cell.length_c   1.000
_cell.angle_alpha   90.00
_cell.angle_beta   90.00
_cell.angle_gamma   90.00
#
_symmetry.space_group_name_H-M   'P 1'
#
loop_
_entity.id
_entity.type
_entity.pdbx_description
1 polymer ?
#
loop_
_entity_poly.entity_id
_entity_poly.type
_entity_poly.pdbx_seq_one_letter_code
_entity_poly.pdbx_strand_id
1 'polypeptide(L)'
;NTNTLALVVDFLSIQPLALKNALSYRTKMVKRELCTIFLNPDGASDNCDDLAKTLYSLLFTWLNEHINQHLCRDDFDTFIGLFNRPGPQNMMGCPNLLDQFCINFTNEHLHHFIQCCLFEAHVDKYKSEGIASLVPPIPYFNNSECIHFLQNNPGGLIHIMDNQAC
;
A
#
# COMPACT_ATOMS: atom_id res chain seq x y z
N ASN A 1 -9.60 22.08 22.07
CA ASN A 1 -9.13 21.55 23.38
C ASN A 1 -7.69 22.03 23.60
N THR A 2 -7.46 23.08 24.39
CA THR A 2 -6.15 23.76 24.51
C THR A 2 -5.09 22.95 25.25
N ASN A 3 -5.49 22.09 26.19
CA ASN A 3 -4.56 21.26 26.96
C ASN A 3 -3.91 20.17 26.09
N THR A 4 -4.68 19.50 25.23
CA THR A 4 -4.16 18.51 24.28
C THR A 4 -3.20 19.13 23.29
N LEU A 5 -3.50 20.36 22.83
CA LEU A 5 -2.61 21.10 21.94
C LEU A 5 -1.27 21.39 22.63
N ALA A 6 -1.28 21.82 23.89
CA ALA A 6 -0.06 22.10 24.64
C ALA A 6 0.83 20.85 24.79
N LEU A 7 0.24 19.69 25.06
CA LEU A 7 0.97 18.42 25.15
C LEU A 7 1.63 18.04 23.82
N VAL A 8 0.89 18.10 22.71
CA VAL A 8 1.42 17.77 21.38
C VAL A 8 2.54 18.72 20.98
N VAL A 9 2.40 20.00 21.31
CA VAL A 9 3.41 21.02 21.05
C VAL A 9 4.70 20.76 21.83
N ASP A 10 4.58 20.34 23.09
CA ASP A 10 5.72 19.96 23.92
C ASP A 10 6.45 18.73 23.36
N PHE A 11 5.71 17.67 23.03
CA PHE A 11 6.28 16.45 22.45
C PHE A 11 6.95 16.68 21.09
N LEU A 12 6.36 17.49 20.23
CA LEU A 12 6.93 17.82 18.91
C LEU A 12 7.96 18.95 18.98
N SER A 13 8.11 19.61 20.14
CA SER A 13 9.00 20.77 20.33
C SER A 13 8.78 21.88 19.30
N ILE A 14 7.51 22.19 18.99
CA ILE A 14 7.12 23.22 18.03
C ILE A 14 6.50 24.45 18.71
N GLN A 15 6.17 25.49 17.95
CA GLN A 15 5.46 26.65 18.51
C GLN A 15 3.94 26.39 18.53
N PRO A 16 3.22 26.70 19.63
CA PRO A 16 1.77 26.46 19.73
C PRO A 16 0.96 27.19 18.65
N LEU A 17 1.39 28.41 18.32
CA LEU A 17 0.72 29.22 17.29
C LEU A 17 0.91 28.62 15.89
N ALA A 18 2.08 28.05 15.60
CA ALA A 18 2.36 27.42 14.32
C ALA A 18 1.47 26.19 14.11
N LEU A 19 1.36 25.31 15.12
CA LEU A 19 0.49 24.14 15.05
C LEU A 19 -0.99 24.54 14.93
N LYS A 20 -1.44 25.52 15.72
CA LYS A 20 -2.83 26.02 15.64
C LYS A 20 -3.14 26.54 14.23
N ASN A 21 -2.23 27.33 13.65
CA ASN A 21 -2.40 27.88 12.31
C ASN A 21 -2.42 26.77 11.25
N ALA A 22 -1.53 25.78 11.34
CA ALA A 22 -1.49 24.66 10.41
C ALA A 22 -2.77 23.79 10.45
N LEU A 23 -3.38 23.65 11.62
CA LEU A 23 -4.64 22.91 11.79
C LEU A 23 -5.87 23.74 11.38
N SER A 24 -5.82 25.06 11.50
CA SER A 24 -6.99 25.95 11.25
C SER A 24 -7.03 26.50 9.83
N TYR A 25 -5.89 26.56 9.16
CA TYR A 25 -5.74 27.18 7.84
C TYR A 25 -5.15 26.19 6.84
N ARG A 26 -5.69 26.21 5.63
CA ARG A 26 -5.11 25.49 4.48
C ARG A 26 -4.77 26.47 3.39
N THR A 27 -3.51 26.51 2.98
CA THR A 27 -3.07 27.32 1.83
C THR A 27 -3.27 26.49 0.57
N LYS A 28 -4.05 27.01 -0.38
CA LYS A 28 -4.29 26.37 -1.68
C LYS A 28 -4.01 27.37 -2.80
N MET A 29 -3.41 26.89 -3.88
CA MET A 29 -3.25 27.68 -5.10
C MET A 29 -4.56 27.68 -5.88
N VAL A 30 -5.16 28.85 -6.07
CA VAL A 30 -6.39 29.04 -6.85
C VAL A 30 -6.08 30.04 -7.96
N LYS A 31 -6.23 29.62 -9.22
CA LYS A 31 -6.01 30.50 -10.40
C LYS A 31 -4.66 31.25 -10.38
N ARG A 32 -3.58 30.59 -9.93
CA ARG A 32 -2.21 31.14 -9.77
C ARG A 32 -2.01 32.11 -8.60
N GLU A 33 -2.99 32.27 -7.72
CA GLU A 33 -2.85 33.02 -6.47
C GLU A 33 -2.85 32.06 -5.27
N LEU A 34 -2.05 32.38 -4.25
CA LEU A 34 -2.03 31.63 -2.99
C LEU A 34 -3.15 32.17 -2.09
N CYS A 35 -4.20 31.37 -1.90
CA CYS A 35 -5.31 31.71 -1.02
C CYS A 35 -5.21 30.89 0.26
N THR A 36 -5.30 31.57 1.42
CA THR A 36 -5.42 30.90 2.72
C THR A 36 -6.90 30.72 3.03
N ILE A 37 -7.34 29.46 3.16
CA ILE A 37 -8.73 29.11 3.43
C ILE A 37 -8.86 28.77 4.91
N PHE A 38 -9.88 29.35 5.55
CA PHE A 38 -10.29 29.01 6.91
C PHE A 38 -11.05 27.68 6.88
N LEU A 39 -10.60 26.72 7.68
CA LEU A 39 -11.25 25.41 7.74
C LEU A 39 -12.45 25.46 8.71
N ASN A 40 -13.52 24.78 8.31
CA ASN A 40 -14.64 24.45 9.20
C ASN A 40 -14.16 23.43 10.26
N PRO A 41 -14.90 23.25 11.37
CA PRO A 41 -14.52 22.29 12.42
C PRO A 41 -14.23 20.87 11.90
N ASP A 42 -15.04 20.39 10.94
CA ASP A 42 -14.83 19.07 10.33
C ASP A 42 -13.50 19.02 9.54
N GLY A 43 -13.23 20.04 8.71
CA GLY A 43 -11.99 20.11 7.93
C GLY A 43 -10.73 20.31 8.80
N ALA A 44 -10.87 20.96 9.95
CA ALA A 44 -9.79 21.06 10.93
C ALA A 44 -9.54 19.72 11.64
N SER A 45 -10.59 18.91 11.86
CA SER A 45 -10.48 17.54 12.36
C SER A 45 -9.78 16.64 11.34
N ASP A 46 -10.20 16.69 10.07
CA ASP A 46 -9.57 15.91 8.99
C ASP A 46 -8.08 16.25 8.86
N ASN A 47 -7.72 17.54 8.91
CA ASN A 47 -6.32 17.98 8.90
C ASN A 47 -5.53 17.45 10.10
N CYS A 48 -6.15 17.31 11.27
CA CYS A 48 -5.53 16.75 12.46
C CYS A 48 -5.27 15.24 12.27
N ASP A 49 -6.24 14.51 11.74
CA ASP A 49 -6.10 13.09 11.44
C ASP A 49 -5.03 12.83 10.37
N ASP A 50 -4.98 13.68 9.34
CA ASP A 50 -3.95 13.61 8.29
C ASP A 50 -2.55 13.91 8.83
N LEU A 51 -2.41 14.91 9.71
CA LEU A 51 -1.15 15.15 10.43
C LEU A 51 -0.74 13.93 11.26
N ALA A 52 -1.66 13.34 12.01
CA ALA A 52 -1.38 12.16 12.83
C ALA A 52 -0.95 10.96 11.96
N LYS A 53 -1.66 10.68 10.86
CA LYS A 53 -1.29 9.63 9.89
C LYS A 53 0.09 9.87 9.28
N THR A 54 0.41 11.13 8.96
CA THR A 54 1.70 11.51 8.36
C THR A 54 2.83 11.30 9.35
N LEU A 55 2.68 11.76 10.60
CA LEU A 55 3.68 11.56 11.66
C LEU A 55 3.91 10.07 11.94
N TYR A 56 2.83 9.28 12.01
CA TYR A 56 2.95 7.83 12.20
C TYR A 56 3.66 7.15 11.03
N SER A 57 3.32 7.51 9.79
CA SER A 57 3.96 6.99 8.58
C SER A 57 5.46 7.30 8.55
N LEU A 58 5.84 8.54 8.89
CA LEU A 58 7.24 8.97 8.98
C LEU A 58 8.00 8.20 10.06
N LEU A 59 7.40 8.06 11.25
CA LEU A 59 8.01 7.30 12.35
C LEU A 59 8.22 5.82 11.97
N PHE A 60 7.22 5.20 11.36
CA PHE A 60 7.31 3.81 10.93
C PHE A 60 8.38 3.62 9.84
N THR A 61 8.45 4.55 8.89
CA THR A 61 9.48 4.56 7.85
C THR A 61 10.87 4.69 8.46
N TRP A 62 11.06 5.67 9.35
CA TRP A 62 12.32 5.87 10.07
C TRP A 62 12.74 4.63 10.87
N LEU A 63 11.79 3.98 11.55
CA LEU A 63 12.06 2.76 12.29
C LEU A 63 12.56 1.64 11.38
N ASN A 64 11.91 1.43 10.22
CA ASN A 64 12.36 0.43 9.25
C ASN A 64 13.74 0.76 8.70
N GLU A 65 14.00 2.01 8.34
CA GLU A 65 15.33 2.46 7.88
C GLU A 65 16.39 2.25 8.95
N HIS A 66 16.09 2.60 10.19
CA HIS A 66 17.01 2.44 11.32
C HIS A 66 17.34 0.96 11.57
N ILE A 67 16.34 0.08 11.57
CA ILE A 67 16.54 -1.37 11.69
C ILE A 67 17.38 -1.90 10.51
N ASN A 68 17.04 -1.49 9.29
CA ASN A 68 17.75 -1.92 8.08
C ASN A 68 19.20 -1.44 8.06
N GLN A 69 19.49 -0.22 8.50
CA GLN A 69 20.88 0.28 8.62
C GLN A 69 21.74 -0.57 9.54
N HIS A 70 21.15 -1.21 10.55
CA HIS A 70 21.87 -2.06 11.49
C HIS A 70 21.92 -3.55 11.08
N LEU A 71 20.97 -4.03 10.28
CA LEU A 71 20.85 -5.43 9.90
C LEU A 71 21.34 -5.73 8.47
N CYS A 72 21.12 -4.82 7.53
CA CYS A 72 21.51 -5.00 6.14
C CYS A 72 23.04 -4.93 5.99
N ARG A 73 23.58 -5.88 5.25
CA ARG A 73 24.96 -5.88 4.77
C ARG A 73 24.90 -5.91 3.26
N ASP A 74 25.78 -5.19 2.60
CA ASP A 74 25.82 -5.15 1.13
C ASP A 74 26.53 -6.39 0.53
N ASP A 75 27.11 -7.24 1.37
CA ASP A 75 27.94 -8.38 0.96
C ASP A 75 27.25 -9.72 1.31
N PHE A 76 26.30 -10.14 0.46
CA PHE A 76 25.68 -11.45 0.54
C PHE A 76 25.57 -12.11 -0.85
N ASP A 77 26.08 -13.34 -0.97
CA ASP A 77 25.95 -14.14 -2.19
C ASP A 77 24.55 -14.77 -2.34
N THR A 78 23.83 -14.96 -1.24
CA THR A 78 22.53 -15.65 -1.20
C THR A 78 21.71 -15.16 -0.01
N PHE A 79 20.40 -15.06 -0.17
CA PHE A 79 19.47 -14.71 0.90
C PHE A 79 18.22 -15.62 0.88
N ILE A 80 17.56 -15.75 2.03
CA ILE A 80 16.27 -16.42 2.18
C ILE A 80 15.25 -15.37 2.59
N GLY A 81 14.25 -15.13 1.74
CA GLY A 81 13.15 -14.22 2.03
C GLY A 81 12.03 -14.91 2.79
N LEU A 82 11.64 -14.38 3.94
CA LEU A 82 10.44 -14.80 4.65
C LEU A 82 9.32 -13.81 4.37
N PHE A 83 8.19 -14.31 3.87
CA PHE A 83 7.05 -13.48 3.52
C PHE A 83 5.90 -13.68 4.51
N ASN A 84 5.76 -12.76 5.47
CA ASN A 84 4.68 -12.79 6.46
C ASN A 84 3.65 -11.71 6.14
N ARG A 85 2.49 -12.13 5.61
CA ARG A 85 1.41 -11.22 5.21
C ARG A 85 0.04 -11.76 5.62
N PRO A 86 -0.96 -10.87 5.77
CA PRO A 86 -2.33 -11.30 5.98
C PRO A 86 -2.87 -12.04 4.75
N GLY A 87 -3.56 -13.16 5.00
CA GLY A 87 -4.26 -13.91 3.96
C GLY A 87 -5.51 -13.20 3.42
N PRO A 88 -6.29 -13.85 2.55
CA PRO A 88 -7.49 -13.27 1.95
C PRO A 88 -8.48 -12.80 3.01
N GLN A 89 -9.01 -11.59 2.84
CA GLN A 89 -9.96 -10.97 3.76
C GLN A 89 -11.33 -10.84 3.09
N ASN A 90 -12.37 -11.35 3.73
CA ASN A 90 -13.74 -11.08 3.36
C ASN A 90 -14.56 -10.83 4.63
N MET A 91 -14.89 -9.56 4.88
CA MET A 91 -15.65 -9.18 6.07
C MET A 91 -17.15 -9.41 5.81
N MET A 92 -17.64 -10.59 6.21
CA MET A 92 -19.08 -10.88 6.18
C MET A 92 -19.77 -10.08 7.30
N GLY A 93 -20.21 -8.85 7.00
CA GLY A 93 -20.97 -8.01 7.93
C GLY A 93 -20.66 -6.51 7.89
N CYS A 94 -19.56 -6.11 7.25
CA CYS A 94 -19.16 -4.72 7.04
C CYS A 94 -18.73 -4.51 5.59
N PRO A 95 -18.84 -3.30 5.02
CA PRO A 95 -18.31 -3.02 3.69
C PRO A 95 -16.79 -3.24 3.67
N ASN A 96 -16.29 -3.94 2.66
CA ASN A 96 -14.84 -4.04 2.42
C ASN A 96 -14.35 -2.70 1.85
N LEU A 97 -13.34 -2.11 2.49
CA LEU A 97 -12.74 -0.84 2.11
C LEU A 97 -11.58 -1.07 1.12
N LEU A 98 -11.00 0.03 0.65
CA LEU A 98 -9.85 0.02 -0.25
C LEU A 98 -8.67 -0.77 0.32
N ASP A 99 -8.46 -0.73 1.64
CA ASP A 99 -7.37 -1.49 2.29
C ASP A 99 -7.53 -3.01 2.12
N GLN A 100 -8.76 -3.51 2.29
CA GLN A 100 -9.06 -4.93 2.07
C GLN A 100 -8.89 -5.31 0.60
N PHE A 101 -9.30 -4.41 -0.31
CA PHE A 101 -9.06 -4.58 -1.73
C PHE A 101 -7.56 -4.73 -2.04
N CYS A 102 -6.69 -3.84 -1.53
CA CYS A 102 -5.24 -3.93 -1.74
C CYS A 102 -4.62 -5.22 -1.17
N ILE A 103 -5.12 -5.69 -0.02
CA ILE A 103 -4.70 -6.97 0.57
C ILE A 103 -5.07 -8.13 -0.35
N ASN A 104 -6.34 -8.21 -0.76
CA ASN A 104 -6.84 -9.27 -1.62
C ASN A 104 -6.18 -9.26 -2.99
N PHE A 105 -5.99 -8.08 -3.58
CA PHE A 105 -5.27 -7.89 -4.82
C PHE A 105 -3.86 -8.47 -4.75
N THR A 106 -3.11 -8.19 -3.67
CA THR A 106 -1.78 -8.78 -3.50
C THR A 106 -1.82 -10.30 -3.32
N ASN A 107 -2.84 -10.82 -2.61
CA ASN A 107 -3.02 -12.25 -2.44
C ASN A 107 -3.34 -12.95 -3.76
N GLU A 108 -4.12 -12.33 -4.63
CA GLU A 108 -4.40 -12.83 -5.98
C GLU A 108 -3.11 -12.92 -6.81
N HIS A 109 -2.25 -11.91 -6.72
CA HIS A 109 -0.92 -11.90 -7.35
C HIS A 109 -0.02 -13.02 -6.83
N LEU A 110 0.01 -13.23 -5.52
CA LEU A 110 0.77 -14.33 -4.92
C LEU A 110 0.23 -15.69 -5.39
N HIS A 111 -1.09 -15.83 -5.45
CA HIS A 111 -1.74 -17.04 -5.93
C HIS A 111 -1.35 -17.32 -7.38
N HIS A 112 -1.39 -16.31 -8.25
CA HIS A 112 -0.95 -16.39 -9.63
C HIS A 112 0.51 -16.83 -9.75
N PHE A 113 1.41 -16.20 -8.97
CA PHE A 113 2.82 -16.57 -8.93
C PHE A 113 3.03 -18.03 -8.54
N ILE A 114 2.35 -18.51 -7.49
CA ILE A 114 2.44 -19.91 -7.03
C ILE A 114 1.95 -20.86 -8.13
N GLN A 115 0.86 -20.53 -8.83
CA GLN A 115 0.34 -21.34 -9.93
C GLN A 115 1.35 -21.45 -11.07
N CYS A 116 1.94 -20.34 -11.53
CA CYS A 116 2.98 -20.37 -12.56
C CYS A 116 4.21 -21.19 -12.13
N CYS A 117 4.67 -21.02 -10.88
CA CYS A 117 5.80 -21.81 -10.37
C CYS A 117 5.52 -23.32 -10.33
N LEU A 118 4.32 -23.72 -9.89
CA LEU A 118 3.97 -25.13 -9.76
C LEU A 118 3.67 -25.80 -11.10
N PHE A 119 2.94 -25.11 -11.98
CA PHE A 119 2.37 -25.72 -13.18
C PHE A 119 3.08 -25.36 -14.48
N GLU A 120 3.76 -24.21 -14.56
CA GLU A 120 4.36 -23.72 -15.81
C GLU A 120 5.88 -23.83 -15.82
N ALA A 121 6.54 -23.51 -14.70
CA ALA A 121 8.02 -23.46 -14.63
C ALA A 121 8.70 -24.80 -14.95
N HIS A 122 8.02 -25.93 -14.70
CA HIS A 122 8.55 -27.26 -14.96
C HIS A 122 8.30 -27.75 -16.39
N VAL A 123 7.32 -27.19 -17.09
CA VAL A 123 6.90 -27.63 -18.43
C VAL A 123 8.04 -27.47 -19.43
N ASP A 124 8.78 -26.36 -19.36
CA ASP A 124 9.90 -26.13 -20.27
C ASP A 124 11.09 -27.06 -19.99
N LYS A 125 11.33 -27.42 -18.72
CA LYS A 125 12.31 -28.46 -18.37
C LYS A 125 11.91 -29.81 -18.95
N TYR A 126 10.65 -30.21 -18.79
CA TYR A 126 10.15 -31.48 -19.34
C TYR A 126 10.27 -31.56 -20.86
N LYS A 127 10.06 -30.44 -21.57
CA LYS A 127 10.31 -30.35 -23.02
C LYS A 127 11.79 -30.50 -23.35
N SER A 128 12.67 -29.81 -22.62
CA SER A 128 14.12 -29.88 -22.86
C SER A 128 14.71 -31.26 -22.60
N GLU A 129 14.17 -31.99 -21.60
CA GLU A 129 14.60 -33.33 -21.22
C GLU A 129 13.91 -34.44 -22.04
N GLY A 130 12.99 -34.08 -22.95
CA GLY A 130 12.28 -35.03 -23.81
C GLY A 130 11.22 -35.89 -23.09
N ILE A 131 10.89 -35.58 -21.84
CA ILE A 131 9.93 -36.32 -21.01
C ILE A 131 8.53 -35.70 -20.99
N ALA A 132 8.29 -34.64 -21.76
CA ALA A 132 6.98 -33.99 -21.85
C ALA A 132 5.84 -34.94 -22.26
N SER A 133 6.12 -36.03 -22.98
CA SER A 133 5.13 -37.05 -23.34
C SER A 133 4.76 -37.98 -22.18
N LEU A 134 5.60 -38.08 -21.14
CA LEU A 134 5.39 -38.90 -19.95
C LEU A 134 4.63 -38.15 -18.85
N VAL A 135 4.63 -36.82 -18.90
CA VAL A 135 3.96 -35.94 -17.92
C VAL A 135 2.77 -35.27 -18.59
N PRO A 136 1.53 -35.75 -18.36
CA PRO A 136 0.36 -35.09 -18.93
C PRO A 136 0.15 -33.71 -18.29
N PRO A 137 -0.34 -32.72 -19.06
CA PRO A 137 -0.66 -31.41 -18.50
C PRO A 137 -1.77 -31.55 -17.46
N ILE A 138 -1.53 -31.03 -16.25
CA ILE A 138 -2.51 -31.03 -15.17
C ILE A 138 -3.39 -29.79 -15.32
N PRO A 139 -4.71 -29.92 -15.50
CA PRO A 139 -5.59 -28.76 -15.53
C PRO A 139 -5.59 -28.12 -14.14
N TYR A 140 -5.35 -26.80 -14.10
CA TYR A 140 -5.40 -26.01 -12.89
C TYR A 140 -6.30 -24.79 -13.10
N PHE A 141 -6.84 -24.25 -12.00
CA PHE A 141 -7.65 -23.04 -12.05
C PHE A 141 -6.73 -21.85 -12.32
N ASN A 142 -6.80 -21.21 -13.48
CA ASN A 142 -5.94 -20.06 -13.79
C ASN A 142 -6.64 -18.75 -13.42
N ASN A 143 -6.01 -17.95 -12.56
CA ASN A 143 -6.54 -16.66 -12.12
C ASN A 143 -6.05 -15.44 -12.93
N SER A 144 -5.35 -15.64 -14.05
CA SER A 144 -4.84 -14.58 -14.94
C SER A 144 -5.91 -13.58 -15.37
N GLU A 145 -7.14 -14.04 -15.63
CA GLU A 145 -8.24 -13.16 -16.02
C GLU A 145 -8.62 -12.18 -14.90
N CYS A 146 -8.56 -12.64 -13.64
CA CYS A 146 -8.79 -11.79 -12.47
C CYS A 146 -7.69 -10.73 -12.36
N ILE A 147 -6.43 -11.14 -12.48
CA ILE A 147 -5.28 -10.23 -12.47
C ILE A 147 -5.37 -9.20 -13.61
N HIS A 148 -5.69 -9.66 -14.81
CA HIS A 148 -5.87 -8.81 -15.99
C HIS A 148 -6.98 -7.80 -15.76
N PHE A 149 -8.15 -8.23 -15.26
CA PHE A 149 -9.23 -7.31 -14.92
C PHE A 149 -8.82 -6.23 -13.91
N LEU A 150 -8.00 -6.57 -12.92
CA LEU A 150 -7.57 -5.62 -11.88
C LEU A 150 -6.50 -4.64 -12.38
N GLN A 151 -5.51 -5.11 -13.13
CA GLN A 151 -4.31 -4.33 -13.49
C GLN A 151 -4.28 -3.75 -14.91
N ASN A 152 -5.13 -4.22 -15.82
CA ASN A 152 -5.00 -3.85 -17.23
C ASN A 152 -4.95 -2.33 -17.44
N ASN A 153 -4.10 -1.89 -18.36
CA ASN A 153 -3.94 -0.48 -18.71
C ASN A 153 -3.91 -0.33 -20.24
N PRO A 154 -4.92 0.29 -20.87
CA PRO A 154 -6.10 0.92 -20.27
C PRO A 154 -7.23 -0.08 -19.95
N GLY A 155 -8.04 0.25 -18.95
CA GLY A 155 -9.37 -0.35 -18.73
C GLY A 155 -9.49 -1.35 -17.59
N GLY A 156 -8.42 -1.63 -16.85
CA GLY A 156 -8.48 -2.37 -15.59
C GLY A 156 -9.04 -1.53 -14.44
N LEU A 157 -9.49 -2.19 -13.38
CA LEU A 157 -10.13 -1.53 -12.24
C LEU A 157 -9.22 -0.47 -11.60
N ILE A 158 -7.94 -0.79 -11.38
CA ILE A 158 -6.97 0.14 -10.79
C ILE A 158 -6.76 1.37 -11.69
N HIS A 159 -6.65 1.15 -13.01
CA HIS A 159 -6.52 2.23 -13.99
C HIS A 159 -7.75 3.15 -13.98
N ILE A 160 -8.96 2.60 -13.87
CA ILE A 160 -10.20 3.39 -13.81
C ILE A 160 -10.23 4.22 -12.52
N MET A 161 -9.84 3.63 -11.38
CA MET A 161 -9.79 4.32 -10.10
C MET A 161 -8.80 5.49 -10.12
N ASP A 162 -7.62 5.30 -10.71
CA ASP A 162 -6.60 6.35 -10.83
C ASP A 162 -7.08 7.52 -11.72
N ASN A 163 -7.74 7.22 -12.84
CA ASN A 163 -8.33 8.24 -13.71
C ASN A 163 -9.46 9.05 -13.05
N GLN A 164 -10.18 8.48 -12.08
CA GLN A 164 -11.26 9.15 -11.35
C GLN A 164 -10.74 9.96 -10.15
N ALA A 165 -9.54 9.65 -9.66
CA ALA A 165 -8.92 10.31 -8.52
C ALA A 165 -8.19 11.62 -8.90
N CYS A 166 -7.85 11.78 -10.19
CA CYS A 166 -7.27 13.00 -10.77
C CYS A 166 -8.34 14.04 -11.13
#